data_AF-A0A356G429-F1
#
_entry.id   AF-A0A356G429-F1
#
_cell.length_a   1.000
_cell.length_b   1.000
_cell.length_c   1.000
_cell.angle_alpha   90.00
_cell.angle_beta   90.00
_cell.angle_gamma   90.00
#
_symmetry.space_group_name_H-M   'P 1'
#
loop_
_entity.id
_entity.type
_entity.pdbx_description
1 polymer ?
#
loop_
_entity_poly.entity_id
_entity_poly.type
_entity_poly.pdbx_seq_one_letter_code
_entity_poly.pdbx_strand_id
1 'polypeptide(L)'
;EPVAVAADSLEASVPSNFNLVTLDATTVGELKFYGQGAGSLPTGNAIVQDVLDCATGARRPTYDFSRPLAYDPALLRGDYVYRTEALLGDAEPFGEGAVVVRGLTAEAARALLAEALATDPTTFMAALPPTGEGRTAEPTQEG
;
A
#
# COMPACT_ATOMS: atom_id res chain seq x y z
N GLU A 1 -0.42 7.19 -1.73
CA GLU A 1 -0.96 7.47 -3.08
C GLU A 1 -2.14 6.54 -3.35
N PRO A 2 -3.06 6.86 -4.28
CA PRO A 2 -4.07 5.91 -4.73
C PRO A 2 -3.43 4.71 -5.44
N VAL A 3 -3.89 3.50 -5.14
CA VAL A 3 -3.40 2.26 -5.75
C VAL A 3 -4.61 1.47 -6.26
N ALA A 4 -4.54 1.00 -7.50
CA ALA A 4 -5.53 0.08 -8.04
C ALA A 4 -5.39 -1.28 -7.34
N VAL A 5 -6.52 -1.89 -7.01
CA VAL A 5 -6.59 -3.24 -6.46
C VAL A 5 -7.53 -4.08 -7.30
N ALA A 6 -7.32 -5.39 -7.30
CA ALA A 6 -8.22 -6.31 -8.00
C ALA A 6 -9.63 -6.19 -7.42
N ALA A 7 -10.65 -6.12 -8.28
CA ALA A 7 -12.03 -5.88 -7.85
C ALA A 7 -12.60 -7.01 -6.96
N ASP A 8 -12.04 -8.21 -7.07
CA ASP A 8 -12.37 -9.39 -6.27
C ASP A 8 -11.52 -9.52 -4.99
N SER A 9 -10.59 -8.59 -4.73
CA SER A 9 -9.81 -8.56 -3.50
C SER A 9 -10.66 -8.15 -2.30
N LEU A 10 -10.27 -8.61 -1.11
CA LEU A 10 -10.90 -8.18 0.13
C LEU A 10 -10.67 -6.69 0.40
N GLU A 11 -9.53 -6.17 -0.02
CA GLU A 11 -9.15 -4.76 0.00
C GLU A 11 -10.14 -3.89 -0.78
N ALA A 12 -10.64 -4.37 -1.92
CA ALA A 12 -11.66 -3.67 -2.72
C ALA A 12 -13.05 -3.66 -2.07
N SER A 13 -13.28 -4.57 -1.11
CA SER A 13 -14.59 -4.79 -0.48
C SER A 13 -14.72 -4.14 0.90
N VAL A 14 -13.79 -3.28 1.30
CA VAL A 14 -13.79 -2.58 2.60
C VAL A 14 -14.70 -1.34 2.54
N PRO A 15 -15.84 -1.31 3.23
CA PRO A 15 -16.77 -0.19 3.15
C PRO A 15 -16.51 0.88 4.22
N SER A 16 -16.86 2.13 3.90
CA SER A 16 -17.01 3.21 4.89
C SER A 16 -15.77 3.41 5.78
N ASN A 17 -15.93 3.34 7.10
CA ASN A 17 -14.90 3.53 8.12
C ASN A 17 -14.30 2.21 8.64
N PHE A 18 -14.49 1.10 7.92
CA PHE A 18 -13.76 -0.13 8.21
C PHE A 18 -12.34 -0.03 7.66
N ASN A 19 -11.41 -0.66 8.35
CA ASN A 19 -10.04 -0.85 7.90
C ASN A 19 -9.80 -2.36 7.71
N LEU A 20 -8.94 -2.66 6.75
CA LEU A 20 -8.35 -3.99 6.55
C LEU A 20 -6.84 -3.85 6.60
N VAL A 21 -6.18 -4.70 7.39
CA VAL A 21 -4.72 -4.82 7.40
C VAL A 21 -4.36 -6.23 6.93
N THR A 22 -3.55 -6.31 5.87
CA THR A 22 -2.98 -7.56 5.37
C THR A 22 -1.53 -7.69 5.87
N LEU A 23 -1.22 -8.81 6.52
CA LEU A 23 0.12 -9.16 6.99
C LEU A 23 0.57 -10.43 6.26
N ASP A 24 1.62 -10.33 5.45
CA ASP A 24 2.30 -11.48 4.87
C ASP A 24 3.46 -11.89 5.78
N ALA A 25 3.43 -13.12 6.28
CA ALA A 25 4.44 -13.65 7.19
C ALA A 25 4.92 -15.03 6.76
N THR A 26 6.23 -15.23 6.73
CA THR A 26 6.90 -16.44 6.21
C THR A 26 6.32 -17.75 6.76
N THR A 27 5.98 -17.80 8.05
CA THR A 27 5.53 -19.03 8.71
C THR A 27 4.02 -19.22 8.71
N VAL A 28 3.25 -18.14 8.86
CA VAL A 28 1.78 -18.20 9.05
C VAL A 28 1.00 -17.82 7.79
N GLY A 29 1.70 -17.43 6.72
CA GLY A 29 1.12 -16.98 5.47
C GLY A 29 0.46 -15.61 5.58
N GLU A 30 -0.50 -15.36 4.70
CA GLU A 30 -1.27 -14.12 4.67
C GLU A 30 -2.36 -14.11 5.75
N LEU A 31 -2.31 -13.11 6.64
CA LEU A 31 -3.32 -12.82 7.64
C LEU A 31 -4.03 -11.51 7.30
N LYS A 32 -5.35 -11.46 7.46
CA LYS A 32 -6.15 -10.25 7.25
C LYS A 32 -6.93 -9.88 8.51
N PHE A 33 -6.79 -8.64 8.95
CA PHE A 33 -7.47 -8.09 10.13
C PHE A 33 -8.48 -7.05 9.67
N TYR A 34 -9.76 -7.33 9.85
CA TYR A 34 -10.87 -6.47 9.43
C TYR A 34 -11.64 -5.94 10.64
N GLY A 35 -11.96 -4.64 10.66
CA GLY A 35 -12.74 -4.04 11.73
C GLY A 35 -12.95 -2.55 11.55
N GLN A 36 -13.71 -1.93 12.45
CA GLN A 36 -13.89 -0.47 12.42
C GLN A 36 -12.58 0.23 12.77
N GLY A 37 -12.07 1.04 11.85
CA GLY A 37 -10.80 1.77 12.00
C GLY A 37 -10.94 3.14 12.66
N ALA A 38 -12.15 3.68 12.72
CA ALA A 38 -12.44 4.99 13.30
C ALA A 38 -13.81 5.02 13.98
N GLY A 39 -13.91 5.82 15.04
CA GLY A 39 -15.13 6.02 15.83
C GLY A 39 -14.82 6.10 17.33
N SER A 40 -15.64 6.80 18.09
CA SER A 40 -15.40 7.02 19.54
C SER A 40 -15.29 5.72 20.33
N LEU A 41 -16.12 4.72 20.02
CA LEU A 41 -16.12 3.42 20.70
C LEU A 41 -14.95 2.52 20.28
N PRO A 42 -14.67 2.27 18.98
CA PRO A 42 -13.50 1.48 18.56
C PRO A 42 -12.17 2.05 19.09
N THR A 43 -11.98 3.37 18.98
CA THR A 43 -10.77 4.04 19.47
C THR A 43 -10.70 4.00 21.00
N GLY A 44 -11.82 4.24 21.70
CA GLY A 44 -11.89 4.15 23.16
C GLY A 44 -11.57 2.74 23.68
N ASN A 45 -12.04 1.70 23.00
CA ASN A 45 -11.74 0.31 23.36
C ASN A 45 -10.23 0.03 23.29
N ALA A 46 -9.56 0.44 22.20
CA ALA A 46 -8.11 0.25 22.06
C ALA A 46 -7.33 0.93 23.20
N ILE A 47 -7.70 2.17 23.55
CA ILE A 47 -7.08 2.91 24.67
C ILE A 47 -7.27 2.17 26.00
N VAL A 48 -8.47 1.68 26.29
CA VAL A 48 -8.76 0.96 27.53
C VAL A 48 -7.97 -0.35 27.61
N GLN A 49 -7.85 -1.09 26.51
CA GLN A 49 -7.02 -2.30 26.47
C GLN A 49 -5.55 -1.98 26.77
N ASP A 50 -4.99 -0.94 26.16
CA ASP A 50 -3.60 -0.52 26.43
C ASP A 50 -3.38 -0.17 27.91
N VAL A 51 -4.35 0.49 28.56
CA VAL A 51 -4.30 0.83 29.99
C VAL A 51 -4.32 -0.44 30.86
N LEU A 52 -5.16 -1.41 30.53
CA LEU A 52 -5.24 -2.69 31.25
C LEU A 52 -3.95 -3.50 31.10
N ASP A 53 -3.37 -3.56 29.89
CA ASP A 53 -2.10 -4.23 29.64
C ASP A 53 -0.95 -3.60 30.44
N CYS A 54 -0.93 -2.27 30.53
CA CYS A 54 0.03 -1.56 31.39
C CYS A 54 -0.17 -1.88 32.88
N ALA A 55 -1.41 -1.84 33.36
CA ALA A 55 -1.73 -2.03 34.77
C ALA A 55 -1.52 -3.47 35.26
N THR A 56 -1.77 -4.45 34.40
CA THR A 56 -1.64 -5.88 34.74
C THR A 56 -0.25 -6.44 34.50
N GLY A 57 0.65 -5.66 33.89
CA GLY A 57 1.98 -6.14 33.50
C GLY A 57 1.90 -7.26 32.46
N ALA A 58 0.91 -7.21 31.56
CA ALA A 58 0.76 -8.18 30.49
C ALA A 58 2.08 -8.32 29.73
N ARG A 59 2.49 -9.57 29.44
CA ARG A 59 3.76 -9.83 28.73
C ARG A 59 3.68 -9.23 27.34
N ARG A 60 4.44 -8.16 27.13
CA ARG A 60 4.67 -7.61 25.79
C ARG A 60 5.66 -8.51 25.03
N PRO A 61 5.48 -8.69 23.72
CA PRO A 61 6.50 -9.29 22.88
C PRO A 61 7.83 -8.54 23.04
N THR A 62 8.94 -9.26 23.05
CA THR A 62 10.27 -8.64 22.93
C THR A 62 10.50 -8.32 21.46
N TYR A 63 10.67 -7.05 21.13
CA TYR A 63 10.99 -6.60 19.79
C TYR A 63 12.49 -6.36 19.67
N ASP A 64 13.13 -7.02 18.70
CA ASP A 64 14.53 -6.79 18.37
C ASP A 64 14.66 -5.76 17.26
N PHE A 65 15.07 -4.54 17.61
CA PHE A 65 15.37 -3.46 16.68
C PHE A 65 16.88 -3.27 16.46
N SER A 66 17.70 -4.27 16.80
CA SER A 66 19.16 -4.18 16.63
C SER A 66 19.59 -4.18 15.17
N ARG A 67 18.73 -4.66 14.25
CA ARG A 67 18.97 -4.57 12.81
C ARG A 67 18.91 -3.12 12.34
N PRO A 68 20.00 -2.56 11.79
CA PRO A 68 19.98 -1.22 11.23
C PRO A 68 19.23 -1.24 9.89
N LEU A 69 17.97 -0.83 9.90
CA LEU A 69 17.19 -0.59 8.69
C LEU A 69 17.24 0.90 8.36
N ALA A 70 17.59 1.23 7.13
CA ALA A 70 17.54 2.60 6.61
C ALA A 70 16.41 2.71 5.58
N TYR A 71 15.66 3.80 5.65
CA TYR A 71 14.67 4.13 4.64
C TYR A 71 15.36 4.60 3.36
N ASP A 72 15.03 3.96 2.24
CA ASP A 72 15.46 4.37 0.90
C ASP A 72 14.24 4.48 -0.04
N PRO A 73 13.77 5.69 -0.38
CA PRO A 73 12.63 5.88 -1.27
C PRO A 73 12.91 5.42 -2.71
N ALA A 74 14.17 5.30 -3.13
CA ALA A 74 14.53 4.89 -4.47
C ALA A 74 14.21 3.41 -4.75
N LEU A 75 14.01 2.62 -3.69
CA LEU A 75 13.57 1.22 -3.74
C LEU A 75 12.06 1.08 -3.95
N LEU A 76 11.27 2.11 -3.62
CA LEU A 76 9.82 2.11 -3.76
C LEU A 76 9.42 2.49 -5.19
N ARG A 77 9.59 1.52 -6.09
CA ARG A 77 9.25 1.67 -7.51
C ARG A 77 7.99 0.92 -7.86
N GLY A 78 7.19 1.51 -8.73
CA GLY A 78 5.94 0.95 -9.22
C GLY A 78 5.56 1.48 -10.59
N ASP A 79 4.53 0.86 -11.14
CA ASP A 79 3.94 1.29 -12.40
C ASP A 79 2.73 2.17 -12.11
N TYR A 80 2.54 3.23 -12.88
CA TYR A 80 1.50 4.23 -12.62
C TYR A 80 0.65 4.43 -13.86
N VAL A 81 -0.67 4.32 -13.70
CA VAL A 81 -1.64 4.67 -14.74
C VAL A 81 -2.04 6.12 -14.56
N TYR A 82 -2.02 6.85 -15.67
CA TYR A 82 -2.50 8.21 -15.80
C TYR A 82 -3.69 8.23 -16.77
N ARG A 83 -4.82 8.74 -16.32
CA ARG A 83 -5.92 9.14 -17.21
C ARG A 83 -5.76 10.63 -17.48
N THR A 84 -5.35 10.99 -18.69
CA THR A 84 -4.98 12.36 -19.04
C THR A 84 -5.04 12.60 -20.55
N GLU A 85 -5.29 13.85 -20.95
CA GLU A 85 -5.06 14.36 -22.31
C GLU A 85 -3.63 14.91 -22.52
N ALA A 86 -2.85 15.06 -21.45
CA ALA A 86 -1.48 15.55 -21.53
C ALA A 86 -0.54 14.49 -22.14
N LEU A 87 0.45 14.95 -22.90
CA LEU A 87 1.48 14.06 -23.43
C LEU A 87 2.50 13.72 -22.34
N LEU A 88 2.61 12.44 -21.99
CA LEU A 88 3.61 11.92 -21.06
C LEU A 88 4.69 11.17 -21.85
N GLY A 89 5.97 11.40 -21.53
CA GLY A 89 7.12 10.93 -22.31
C GLY A 89 7.16 9.41 -22.54
N ASP A 90 7.63 8.64 -21.56
CA ASP A 90 7.81 7.18 -21.65
C ASP A 90 6.51 6.41 -21.39
N ALA A 91 5.37 6.93 -21.86
CA ALA A 91 4.06 6.38 -21.54
C ALA A 91 3.59 5.36 -22.59
N GLU A 92 3.06 4.23 -22.13
CA GLU A 92 2.49 3.17 -22.95
C GLU A 92 0.95 3.23 -22.92
N PRO A 93 0.23 2.88 -24.00
CA PRO A 93 -1.23 2.79 -23.96
C PRO A 93 -1.71 1.78 -22.91
N PHE A 94 -2.64 2.18 -22.05
CA PHE A 94 -3.25 1.31 -21.03
C PHE A 94 -4.75 1.08 -21.30
N GLY A 95 -5.44 2.08 -21.85
CA GLY A 95 -6.86 2.01 -22.20
C GLY A 95 -7.34 3.32 -22.84
N GLU A 96 -8.64 3.42 -23.11
CA GLU A 96 -9.22 4.64 -23.65
C GLU A 96 -8.98 5.83 -22.71
N GLY A 97 -8.25 6.85 -23.21
CA GLY A 97 -7.87 8.03 -22.42
C GLY A 97 -6.89 7.76 -21.27
N ALA A 98 -6.23 6.60 -21.25
CA ALA A 98 -5.31 6.21 -20.18
C ALA A 98 -4.00 5.63 -20.71
N VAL A 99 -2.90 6.02 -20.06
CA VAL A 99 -1.54 5.56 -20.33
C VAL A 99 -0.89 5.06 -19.04
N VAL A 100 0.14 4.22 -19.17
CA VAL A 100 0.94 3.71 -18.05
C VAL A 100 2.39 4.14 -18.21
N VAL A 101 3.02 4.53 -17.10
CA VAL A 101 4.46 4.80 -17.01
C VAL A 101 5.06 3.84 -15.99
N ARG A 102 6.09 3.10 -16.39
CA ARG A 102 6.64 1.97 -15.62
C ARG A 102 7.81 2.38 -14.74
N GLY A 103 7.99 1.67 -13.62
CA GLY A 103 9.22 1.72 -12.82
C GLY A 103 9.54 3.08 -12.17
N LEU A 104 8.54 3.92 -11.95
CA LEU A 104 8.70 5.22 -11.32
C LEU A 104 8.80 5.08 -9.79
N THR A 105 9.55 5.96 -9.15
CA THR A 105 9.38 6.20 -7.72
C THR A 105 8.10 7.00 -7.48
N ALA A 106 7.53 6.92 -6.27
CA ALA A 106 6.36 7.73 -5.90
C ALA A 106 6.60 9.24 -6.07
N GLU A 107 7.84 9.71 -5.86
CA GLU A 107 8.23 11.10 -6.09
C GLU A 107 8.19 11.47 -7.58
N ALA A 108 8.78 10.63 -8.44
CA ALA A 108 8.77 10.85 -9.88
C ALA A 108 7.35 10.79 -10.45
N ALA A 109 6.53 9.84 -9.98
CA ALA A 109 5.13 9.74 -10.37
C ALA A 109 4.31 10.99 -9.98
N ARG A 110 4.57 11.54 -8.78
CA ARG A 110 3.95 12.79 -8.32
C ARG A 110 4.40 14.00 -9.14
N ALA A 111 5.68 14.10 -9.49
CA ALA A 111 6.19 15.18 -10.32
C ALA A 111 5.53 15.16 -11.70
N LEU A 112 5.46 13.98 -12.33
CA LEU A 112 4.80 13.79 -13.62
C LEU A 112 3.31 14.13 -13.57
N LEU A 113 2.62 13.78 -12.47
CA LEU A 113 1.23 14.19 -12.24
C LEU A 113 1.09 15.72 -12.18
N ALA A 114 2.00 16.43 -11.51
CA ALA A 114 1.96 17.89 -11.41
C ALA A 114 2.15 18.56 -12.78
N GLU A 115 3.05 18.02 -13.61
CA GLU A 115 3.26 18.48 -14.99
C GLU A 115 2.02 18.23 -15.85
N ALA A 116 1.44 17.03 -15.78
CA ALA A 116 0.23 16.68 -16.50
C ALA A 116 -0.96 17.57 -16.11
N LEU A 117 -1.13 17.85 -14.81
CA LEU A 117 -2.19 18.73 -14.28
C LEU A 117 -2.10 20.17 -14.78
N ALA A 118 -0.91 20.64 -15.17
CA ALA A 118 -0.75 21.97 -15.75
C ALA A 118 -1.35 22.08 -17.17
N THR A 119 -1.48 20.95 -17.87
CA THR A 119 -2.04 20.87 -19.23
C THR A 119 -3.48 20.36 -19.21
N ASP A 120 -3.74 19.30 -18.45
CA ASP A 120 -5.06 18.69 -18.25
C ASP A 120 -5.39 18.66 -16.75
N PRO A 121 -6.18 19.63 -16.24
CA PRO A 121 -6.59 19.69 -14.84
C PRO A 121 -7.45 18.50 -14.36
N THR A 122 -7.95 17.67 -15.28
CA THR A 122 -8.75 16.47 -14.95
C THR A 122 -7.91 15.19 -14.83
N THR A 123 -6.59 15.34 -14.98
CA THR A 123 -5.63 14.25 -14.86
C THR A 123 -5.82 13.50 -13.55
N PHE A 124 -5.90 12.18 -13.66
CA PHE A 124 -5.93 11.27 -12.53
C PHE A 124 -4.74 10.31 -12.62
N MET A 125 -4.18 9.94 -11.46
CA MET A 125 -3.07 8.99 -11.34
C MET A 125 -3.36 7.97 -10.25
N ALA A 126 -3.07 6.70 -10.52
CA ALA A 126 -3.01 5.64 -9.53
C ALA A 126 -1.82 4.71 -9.80
N ALA A 127 -1.19 4.20 -8.74
CA ALA A 127 -0.24 3.11 -8.86
C ALA A 127 -0.97 1.80 -9.22
N LEU A 128 -0.33 0.95 -10.00
CA LEU A 128 -0.74 -0.42 -10.23
C LEU A 128 -0.14 -1.32 -9.16
N PRO A 129 -0.85 -2.39 -8.76
CA PRO A 129 -0.25 -3.39 -7.89
C PRO A 129 0.93 -4.04 -8.63
N PRO A 130 2.01 -4.40 -7.93
CA PRO A 130 3.13 -5.08 -8.56
C PRO A 130 2.62 -6.34 -9.28
N THR A 131 2.93 -6.48 -10.57
CA THR A 131 2.68 -7.69 -11.34
C THR A 131 3.54 -8.81 -10.75
N GLY A 132 2.92 -9.68 -9.95
CA GLY A 132 3.66 -10.71 -9.21
C GLY A 132 4.00 -11.93 -10.06
N GLU A 133 5.25 -12.03 -10.50
CA GLU A 133 6.06 -13.21 -10.19
C GLU A 133 6.85 -12.86 -8.92
N GLY A 134 6.25 -13.11 -7.76
CA GLY A 134 6.82 -12.69 -6.47
C GLY A 134 5.95 -12.98 -5.25
N ARG A 135 4.72 -13.48 -5.45
CA ARG A 135 3.86 -13.97 -4.35
C ARG A 135 4.20 -15.41 -3.90
N THR A 136 5.25 -16.01 -4.46
CA THR A 136 5.81 -17.31 -4.05
C THR A 136 7.33 -17.21 -3.95
N ALA A 137 7.83 -16.54 -2.93
CA ALA A 137 9.19 -16.83 -2.47
C ALA A 137 9.09 -18.14 -1.67
N GLU A 138 9.26 -19.29 -2.33
CA GLU A 138 9.59 -20.51 -1.60
C GLU A 138 10.90 -20.25 -0.84
N PRO A 139 10.95 -20.47 0.48
CA PRO A 139 12.20 -20.38 1.20
C PRO A 139 13.11 -21.50 0.68
N THR A 140 14.23 -21.13 0.08
CA THR A 140 15.36 -22.03 -0.19
C THR A 140 15.73 -22.71 1.13
N GLN A 141 15.42 -23.99 1.27
CA GLN A 141 16.00 -24.84 2.30
C GLN A 141 17.47 -25.04 1.94
N GLU A 142 18.35 -24.25 2.55
CA GLU A 142 19.75 -24.67 2.71
C GLU A 142 19.80 -25.65 3.89
N GLY A 143 20.24 -26.88 3.59
CA GLY A 143 20.49 -27.94 4.56
C GLY A 143 21.89 -27.92 5.14
#